data_AF-A0AAU3BQ94-F1
#
_entry.id   AF-A0AAU3BQ94-F1
#
_cell.length_a   1.000
_cell.length_b   1.000
_cell.length_c   1.000
_cell.angle_alpha   90.00
_cell.angle_beta   90.00
_cell.angle_gamma   90.00
#
_symmetry.space_group_name_H-M   'P 1'
#
loop_
_entity.id
_entity.type
_entity.pdbx_description
1 polymer ?
#
loop_
_entity_poly.entity_id
_entity_poly.type
_entity_poly.pdbx_seq_one_letter_code
_entity_poly.pdbx_strand_id
1 'polypeptide(L)'
;MESATFPHDLVQLQAAWCRTYDALTAPRPTANTALRRRQLVLSARLWWHPFWSGPGRMPAARTELRRQARAALGRSVEPASGAHSR
;
A
#
# COMPACT_ATOMS: atom_id res chain seq x y z
N MET A 1 -21.62 3.92 5.12
CA MET A 1 -20.21 4.38 5.11
C MET A 1 -19.76 4.38 3.66
N GLU A 2 -19.89 5.51 2.99
CA GLU A 2 -19.55 5.65 1.57
C GLU A 2 -18.05 5.35 1.41
N SER A 3 -17.74 4.30 0.66
CA SER A 3 -16.36 3.92 0.42
C SER A 3 -15.75 5.00 -0.48
N ALA A 4 -14.88 5.83 0.09
CA ALA A 4 -14.15 6.82 -0.68
C ALA A 4 -13.48 6.11 -1.86
N THR A 5 -13.83 6.52 -3.08
CA THR A 5 -13.25 5.96 -4.29
C THR A 5 -11.87 6.58 -4.47
N PHE A 6 -10.83 5.84 -4.09
CA PHE A 6 -9.45 6.25 -4.34
C PHE A 6 -9.04 5.85 -5.76
N PRO A 7 -8.19 6.67 -6.42
CA PRO A 7 -7.50 6.27 -7.63
C PRO A 7 -6.72 4.96 -7.41
N HIS A 8 -6.77 4.07 -8.38
CA HIS A 8 -6.16 2.74 -8.28
C HIS A 8 -4.63 2.81 -8.07
N ASP A 9 -3.98 3.76 -8.74
CA ASP A 9 -2.56 4.06 -8.59
C ASP A 9 -2.21 4.50 -7.16
N LEU A 10 -3.06 5.30 -6.50
CA LEU A 10 -2.87 5.68 -5.11
C LEU A 10 -2.99 4.49 -4.15
N VAL A 11 -3.96 3.61 -4.38
CA VAL A 11 -4.12 2.37 -3.59
C VAL A 11 -2.90 1.46 -3.77
N GLN A 12 -2.42 1.30 -5.00
CA GLN A 12 -1.20 0.52 -5.29
C GLN A 12 0.05 1.15 -4.65
N LEU A 13 0.16 2.48 -4.67
CA LEU A 13 1.27 3.19 -4.05
C LEU A 13 1.30 2.97 -2.52
N GLN A 14 0.15 3.05 -1.87
CA GLN A 14 0.01 2.75 -0.45
C GLN A 14 0.30 1.27 -0.13
N ALA A 15 -0.14 0.34 -0.98
CA ALA A 15 0.14 -1.08 -0.82
C ALA A 15 1.66 -1.37 -0.95
N ALA A 16 2.32 -0.77 -1.93
CA ALA A 16 3.77 -0.86 -2.09
C ALA A 16 4.53 -0.28 -0.89
N TRP A 17 4.02 0.82 -0.30
CA TRP A 17 4.57 1.42 0.91
C TRP A 17 4.46 0.46 2.09
N CYS A 18 3.28 -0.13 2.33
CA CYS A 18 3.08 -1.12 3.40
C CYS A 18 4.00 -2.34 3.24
N ARG A 19 4.08 -2.91 2.03
CA ARG A 19 4.97 -4.05 1.74
C ARG A 19 6.44 -3.72 1.99
N THR A 20 6.87 -2.51 1.62
CA THR A 20 8.25 -2.05 1.84
C THR A 20 8.53 -1.88 3.33
N TYR A 21 7.56 -1.35 4.09
CA TYR A 21 7.67 -1.24 5.54
C TYR A 21 7.75 -2.60 6.22
N ASP A 22 6.90 -3.56 5.84
CA ASP A 22 6.93 -4.93 6.39
C ASP A 22 8.27 -5.63 6.10
N ALA A 23 8.83 -5.43 4.90
CA ALA A 23 10.17 -5.93 4.58
C ALA A 23 11.29 -5.25 5.39
N LEU A 24 11.11 -3.98 5.80
CA LEU A 24 12.05 -3.28 6.66
C LEU A 24 11.99 -3.74 8.12
N THR A 25 10.83 -4.21 8.59
CA THR A 25 10.65 -4.71 9.96
C THR A 25 10.97 -6.19 10.11
N ALA A 26 11.19 -6.91 9.01
CA ALA A 26 11.61 -8.31 9.03
C ALA A 26 12.98 -8.50 9.73
N PRO A 27 13.20 -9.61 10.46
CA PRO A 27 14.49 -9.92 11.06
C PRO A 27 15.58 -10.08 9.98
N ARG A 28 16.65 -9.28 10.05
CA ARG A 28 17.78 -9.24 9.09
C ARG A 28 17.36 -9.03 7.62
N PRO A 29 16.92 -7.80 7.26
CA PRO A 29 16.53 -7.50 5.89
C PRO A 29 17.74 -7.56 4.96
N THR A 30 17.72 -8.49 4.00
CA THR A 30 18.80 -8.77 3.04
C THR A 30 19.13 -7.58 2.13
N ALA A 31 18.23 -6.60 2.03
CA ALA A 31 18.34 -5.44 1.14
C ALA A 31 17.99 -4.11 1.84
N ASN A 32 18.45 -3.90 3.08
CA ASN A 32 18.07 -2.75 3.92
C ASN A 32 18.21 -1.39 3.21
N THR A 33 19.34 -1.13 2.54
CA THR A 33 19.58 0.14 1.84
C THR A 33 18.63 0.34 0.65
N ALA A 34 18.37 -0.71 -0.13
CA ALA A 34 17.43 -0.65 -1.25
C ALA A 34 16.00 -0.40 -0.76
N LEU A 35 15.60 -1.07 0.33
CA LEU A 35 14.30 -0.89 0.98
C LEU A 35 14.15 0.53 1.55
N ARG A 36 15.17 1.08 2.21
CA ARG A 36 15.19 2.47 2.71
C ARG A 36 15.04 3.48 1.58
N ARG A 37 15.77 3.32 0.47
CA ARG A 37 15.63 4.19 -0.72
C ARG A 37 14.23 4.10 -1.31
N ARG A 38 13.72 2.88 -1.49
CA ARG A 38 12.35 2.65 -1.97
C ARG A 38 11.32 3.29 -1.05
N GLN A 39 11.51 3.19 0.26
CA GLN A 39 10.64 3.80 1.27
C GLN A 39 10.57 5.32 1.14
N LEU A 40 11.71 6.00 0.92
CA LEU A 40 11.75 7.45 0.71
C LEU A 40 11.03 7.86 -0.59
N VAL A 41 11.27 7.16 -1.70
CA VAL A 41 10.61 7.43 -2.99
C VAL A 41 9.10 7.25 -2.88
N LEU A 42 8.64 6.16 -2.24
CA LEU A 42 7.22 5.90 -2.05
C LEU A 42 6.57 6.95 -1.14
N SER A 43 7.25 7.36 -0.07
CA SER A 43 6.77 8.45 0.78
C SER A 43 6.63 9.75 -0.03
N ALA A 44 7.64 10.15 -0.81
CA ALA A 44 7.59 11.37 -1.63
C ALA A 44 6.41 11.34 -2.62
N ARG A 45 6.23 10.22 -3.33
CA ARG A 45 5.10 10.03 -4.27
C ARG A 45 3.74 10.10 -3.58
N LEU A 46 3.63 9.56 -2.36
CA LEU A 46 2.38 9.57 -1.62
C LEU A 46 2.04 10.98 -1.14
N TRP A 47 3.04 11.75 -0.70
CA TRP A 47 2.86 13.14 -0.26
C TRP A 47 2.52 14.10 -1.40
N TRP A 48 3.12 13.90 -2.59
CA TRP A 48 2.89 14.75 -3.76
C TRP A 48 1.83 14.22 -4.72
N HIS A 49 1.03 13.24 -4.30
CA HIS A 49 0.01 12.68 -5.16
C HIS A 49 -1.03 13.76 -5.53
N PRO A 50 -1.46 13.88 -6.81
CA PRO A 50 -2.47 14.86 -7.23
C PRO A 50 -3.82 14.69 -6.51
N PHE A 51 -4.10 13.45 -6.09
CA PHE A 51 -5.21 13.14 -5.17
C PHE A 51 -5.06 13.84 -3.81
N TRP A 52 -4.03 14.60 -3.45
CA TRP A 52 -4.04 15.38 -2.20
C TRP A 52 -4.26 16.87 -2.44
N SER A 53 -4.17 17.33 -3.68
CA SER A 53 -4.28 18.74 -4.06
C SER A 53 -5.72 19.23 -4.24
N GLY A 54 -6.73 18.34 -4.17
CA GLY A 54 -8.14 18.72 -4.30
C GLY A 54 -8.81 19.14 -2.98
N PRO A 55 -9.90 19.92 -3.03
CA PRO A 55 -10.64 20.34 -1.83
C PRO A 55 -11.27 19.15 -1.09
N GLY A 56 -11.33 19.21 0.25
CA GLY A 56 -12.03 18.23 1.09
C GLY A 56 -11.22 17.01 1.56
N ARG A 57 -9.89 17.03 1.44
CA ARG A 57 -9.06 15.84 1.66
C ARG A 57 -8.56 15.74 3.11
N MET A 58 -9.34 15.01 3.89
CA MET A 58 -9.25 14.91 5.34
C MET A 58 -8.26 13.82 5.82
N PRO A 59 -7.75 13.91 7.08
CA PRO A 59 -7.01 12.83 7.73
C PRO A 59 -7.73 11.46 7.68
N ALA A 60 -9.07 11.46 7.73
CA ALA A 60 -9.89 10.26 7.62
C ALA A 60 -9.69 9.51 6.27
N ALA A 61 -9.39 10.23 5.18
CA ALA A 61 -9.12 9.63 3.88
C ALA A 61 -7.81 8.83 3.88
N ARG A 62 -6.82 9.20 4.69
CA ARG A 62 -5.58 8.42 4.82
C ARG A 62 -5.81 7.09 5.55
N THR A 63 -6.68 7.08 6.55
CA THR A 63 -7.06 5.84 7.27
C THR A 63 -7.77 4.88 6.33
N GLU A 64 -8.72 5.38 5.53
CA GLU A 64 -9.48 4.58 4.58
C GLU A 64 -8.59 4.05 3.44
N LEU A 65 -7.65 4.86 2.95
CA LEU A 65 -6.64 4.43 1.97
C LEU A 65 -5.78 3.28 2.50
N ARG A 66 -5.32 3.35 3.76
CA ARG A 66 -4.55 2.27 4.40
C ARG A 66 -5.37 0.99 4.53
N ARG A 67 -6.67 1.08 4.82
CA ARG A 67 -7.58 -0.07 4.88
C ARG A 67 -7.69 -0.74 3.51
N GLN A 68 -7.96 0.03 2.46
CA GLN A 68 -8.10 -0.51 1.10
C GLN A 68 -6.78 -1.10 0.56
N ALA A 69 -5.64 -0.46 0.85
CA ALA A 69 -4.33 -0.96 0.48
C ALA A 69 -4.01 -2.32 1.15
N ARG A 70 -4.34 -2.49 2.44
CA ARG A 70 -4.18 -3.78 3.14
C ARG A 70 -5.09 -4.85 2.55
N ALA A 71 -6.34 -4.52 2.23
CA ALA A 71 -7.24 -5.46 1.55
C ALA A 71 -6.70 -5.86 0.16
N ALA A 72 -6.09 -4.94 -0.58
CA ALA A 72 -5.44 -5.23 -1.85
C ALA A 72 -4.21 -6.16 -1.68
N LEU A 73 -3.39 -5.95 -0.64
CA LEU A 73 -2.27 -6.85 -0.32
C LEU A 73 -2.75 -8.26 0.02
N GLY A 74 -3.84 -8.38 0.78
CA GLY A 74 -4.46 -9.68 1.10
C GLY A 74 -5.00 -10.40 -0.13
N ARG A 75 -5.59 -9.67 -1.08
CA ARG A 75 -6.02 -10.23 -2.38
C ARG A 75 -4.85 -10.68 -3.27
N SER A 76 -3.69 -10.04 -3.16
CA SER A 76 -2.47 -10.48 -3.85
C SER A 76 -1.86 -11.73 -3.23
N VAL A 77 -2.25 -12.10 -2.01
CA VAL A 77 -1.98 -13.39 -1.37
C VAL A 77 -3.23 -14.28 -1.55
N GLU A 78 -3.66 -14.46 -2.79
CA GLU A 78 -4.50 -15.61 -3.13
C GLU A 78 -3.56 -16.80 -3.33
N PRO A 79 -3.61 -17.85 -2.49
CA PRO A 79 -2.98 -19.11 -2.86
C PRO A 79 -3.71 -19.56 -4.12
N ALA A 80 -2.95 -19.89 -5.17
CA ALA A 80 -3.50 -20.64 -6.29
C ALA A 80 -4.14 -21.91 -5.72
N SER A 81 -5.45 -21.89 -5.49
CA SER A 81 -6.26 -23.05 -5.15
C SER A 81 -6.47 -23.82 -6.45
N GLY A 82 -5.36 -24.33 -6.97
CA GLY A 82 -5.32 -25.40 -7.94
C GLY A 82 -5.23 -26.70 -7.17
N ALA A 83 -6.25 -27.54 -7.34
CA ALA A 83 -6.23 -28.99 -7.12
C ALA A 83 -5.91 -29.46 -5.70
N HIS A 84 -6.86 -30.16 -5.10
CA HIS A 84 -6.76 -31.63 -4.99
C HIS A 84 -8.16 -32.18 -4.72
N SER A 85 -8.75 -32.77 -5.75
CA SER A 85 -9.78 -33.80 -5.60
C SER A 85 -9.19 -34.97 -4.81
N ARG A 86 -9.92 -35.45 -3.80
CA ARG A 86 -10.23 -36.88 -3.65
C ARG A 86 -11.32 -37.09 -2.60
#